data_AF-A0A8T4RRZ2-F1
#
_entry.id   AF-A0A8T4RRZ2-F1
#
_cell.length_a   1.000
_cell.length_b   1.000
_cell.length_c   1.000
_cell.angle_alpha   90.00
_cell.angle_beta   90.00
_cell.angle_gamma   90.00
#
_symmetry.space_group_name_H-M   'P 1'
#
loop_
_entity.id
_entity.type
_entity.pdbx_description
1 polymer ?
#
loop_
_entity_poly.entity_id
_entity_poly.type
_entity_poly.pdbx_seq_one_letter_code
_entity_poly.pdbx_strand_id
1 'polypeptide(L)'
;MNLNIHNLIKKVLDFNTNMKNSLESLLSTAYRKSSPFLLACFMATSLPAPVLAETIKPETRICADAKDCYRKGAVLYERGNYREALDFLQESYKETTDRTARATLLYNIATTYANLRQPQLATEYFTLYIAENPSERGTIIPVLETLTMYDQGLKLFNQKNYTAAVEKFKDVYERVVKMESLRITVLYDIGTSYEQLGRYDLAAEYYTLYLRDGGQKVQDRESLGAKMAVWSAQKPQTAKPSINMQAPTADTEKSFFQQHTWSTVSASVGAASLIGGMVAGYMARSKFNELKNSCAPGCPENDIDTVASRSFIANGLFVLAGIAAGTAAGLYWWESSSATQEAGSNTIHVTPAGVGVQF
;
A
#
# COMPACT_ATOMS: atom_id res chain seq x y z
N MET A 1 -16.49 31.47 -14.51
CA MET A 1 -16.82 31.68 -13.08
C MET A 1 -15.50 31.95 -12.35
N ASN A 2 -15.13 33.22 -12.18
CA ASN A 2 -13.85 33.62 -11.57
C ASN A 2 -13.98 33.48 -10.05
N LEU A 3 -13.71 32.28 -9.51
CA LEU A 3 -13.51 32.15 -8.07
C LEU A 3 -12.29 32.98 -7.71
N ASN A 4 -12.48 34.02 -6.88
CA ASN A 4 -11.40 34.84 -6.37
C ASN A 4 -10.46 33.94 -5.56
N ILE A 5 -9.35 33.51 -6.18
CA ILE A 5 -8.36 32.56 -5.65
C ILE A 5 -7.89 32.98 -4.25
N HIS A 6 -7.80 34.30 -4.02
CA HIS A 6 -7.49 34.89 -2.72
C HIS A 6 -8.49 34.49 -1.61
N ASN A 7 -9.79 34.45 -1.91
CA ASN A 7 -10.83 34.02 -0.96
C ASN A 7 -10.78 32.52 -0.70
N LEU A 8 -10.35 31.71 -1.67
CA LEU A 8 -10.21 30.26 -1.48
C LEU A 8 -9.00 29.95 -0.59
N ILE A 9 -7.86 30.59 -0.88
CA ILE A 9 -6.64 30.51 -0.05
C ILE A 9 -6.95 30.90 1.40
N LYS A 10 -7.61 32.05 1.59
CA LYS A 10 -7.96 32.54 2.91
C LYS A 10 -8.87 31.56 3.66
N LYS A 11 -9.91 31.02 3.01
CA LYS A 11 -10.81 30.03 3.63
C LYS A 11 -10.08 28.77 4.09
N VAL A 12 -9.16 28.23 3.29
CA VAL A 12 -8.41 27.01 3.64
C VAL A 12 -7.47 27.28 4.81
N LEU A 13 -6.77 28.42 4.81
CA LEU A 13 -5.90 28.84 5.92
C LEU A 13 -6.69 29.10 7.22
N ASP A 14 -7.83 29.78 7.12
CA ASP A 14 -8.71 30.08 8.25
C ASP A 14 -9.32 28.79 8.83
N PHE A 15 -9.73 27.83 7.97
CA PHE A 15 -10.22 26.52 8.40
C PHE A 15 -9.15 25.75 9.18
N ASN A 16 -7.90 25.74 8.70
CA ASN A 16 -6.82 25.04 9.38
C ASN A 16 -6.48 25.68 10.74
N THR A 17 -6.45 27.02 10.80
CA THR A 17 -6.20 27.76 12.05
C THR A 17 -7.32 27.51 13.07
N ASN A 18 -8.58 27.50 12.63
CA ASN A 18 -9.72 27.19 13.50
C ASN A 18 -9.73 25.74 14.01
N MET A 19 -9.30 24.77 13.20
CA MET A 19 -9.14 23.38 13.67
C MET A 19 -8.04 23.26 14.72
N LYS A 20 -6.86 23.88 14.50
CA LYS A 20 -5.76 23.87 15.48
C LYS A 20 -6.19 24.47 16.82
N ASN A 21 -6.82 25.65 16.78
CA ASN A 21 -7.31 26.33 17.98
C ASN A 21 -8.40 25.53 18.70
N SER A 22 -9.27 24.83 17.96
CA SER A 22 -10.28 23.94 18.54
C SER A 22 -9.66 22.72 19.22
N LEU A 23 -8.60 22.15 18.64
CA LEU A 23 -7.89 21.02 19.22
C LEU A 23 -7.12 21.41 20.49
N GLU A 24 -6.45 22.57 20.48
CA GLU A 24 -5.75 23.11 21.66
C GLU A 24 -6.74 23.50 22.78
N SER A 25 -7.91 24.04 22.43
CA SER A 25 -9.00 24.28 23.37
C SER A 25 -9.51 22.97 24.00
N LEU A 26 -9.70 21.92 23.20
CA LEU A 26 -10.12 20.60 23.68
C LEU A 26 -9.05 19.91 24.53
N LEU A 27 -7.76 20.03 24.17
CA LEU A 27 -6.65 19.50 24.96
C LEU A 27 -6.50 20.24 26.28
N SER A 28 -6.64 21.57 26.30
CA SER A 28 -6.61 22.36 27.53
C SER A 28 -7.82 22.09 28.44
N THR A 29 -9.01 21.85 27.89
CA THR A 29 -10.18 21.42 28.67
C THR A 29 -10.09 19.97 29.14
N ALA A 30 -9.49 19.07 28.36
CA ALA A 30 -9.20 17.69 28.79
C ALA A 30 -8.17 17.66 29.93
N TYR A 31 -7.11 18.48 29.83
CA TYR A 31 -6.10 18.64 30.88
C TYR A 31 -6.66 19.31 32.15
N ARG A 32 -7.65 20.19 32.00
CA ARG A 32 -8.39 20.78 33.12
C ARG A 32 -9.39 19.81 33.78
N LYS A 33 -9.77 18.73 33.09
CA LYS A 33 -10.67 17.68 33.61
C LYS A 33 -9.92 16.48 34.22
N SER A 34 -8.60 16.34 34.03
CA SER A 34 -7.78 15.45 34.84
C SER A 34 -7.62 16.03 36.26
N SER A 35 -8.36 15.41 37.18
CA SER A 35 -8.61 15.75 38.58
C SER A 35 -7.45 16.43 39.36
N PRO A 36 -7.67 17.60 39.96
CA PRO A 36 -6.80 18.18 40.98
C PRO A 36 -7.15 17.58 42.35
N PHE A 37 -6.90 16.28 42.56
CA PHE A 37 -7.12 15.65 43.88
C PHE A 37 -5.90 15.71 44.81
N LEU A 38 -4.88 16.52 44.49
CA LEU A 38 -3.68 16.68 45.32
C LEU A 38 -3.23 18.14 45.56
N LEU A 39 -4.16 19.10 45.60
CA LEU A 39 -3.80 20.44 46.10
C LEU A 39 -4.96 21.09 46.86
N ALA A 40 -5.27 20.53 48.03
CA ALA A 40 -6.14 21.15 49.02
C ALA A 40 -5.50 21.06 50.42
N CYS A 41 -4.54 21.96 50.68
CA CYS A 41 -4.26 22.47 52.03
C CYS A 41 -3.39 23.72 51.90
N PHE A 42 -4.03 24.88 51.90
CA PHE A 42 -3.64 26.10 52.63
C PHE A 42 -4.59 27.22 52.18
N MET A 43 -5.74 27.30 52.84
CA MET A 43 -6.57 28.51 52.87
C MET A 43 -6.18 29.29 54.12
N ALA A 44 -6.07 30.61 53.94
CA ALA A 44 -6.05 31.70 54.94
C ALA A 44 -4.72 32.44 55.03
N THR A 45 -4.60 33.54 54.28
CA THR A 45 -4.54 34.90 54.84
C THR A 45 -4.73 35.93 53.72
N SER A 46 -5.63 36.87 53.97
CA SER A 46 -5.94 38.07 53.19
C SER A 46 -4.73 38.98 53.01
N LEU A 47 -4.43 39.38 51.76
CA LEU A 47 -3.61 40.55 51.42
C LEU A 47 -4.12 41.14 50.07
N PRO A 48 -3.98 42.46 49.87
CA PRO A 48 -4.75 43.23 48.88
C PRO A 48 -4.20 43.08 47.46
N ALA A 49 -5.08 43.15 46.46
CA ALA A 49 -4.70 43.35 45.06
C ALA A 49 -3.99 44.71 44.94
N PRO A 50 -2.76 44.74 44.40
CA PRO A 50 -2.64 45.12 42.99
C PRO A 50 -1.37 44.56 42.33
N VAL A 51 -1.43 43.45 41.61
CA VAL A 51 -0.49 43.18 40.49
C VAL A 51 -1.21 42.31 39.46
N LEU A 52 -2.24 42.85 38.82
CA LEU A 52 -2.65 42.41 37.48
C LEU A 52 -1.89 43.27 36.46
N ALA A 53 -0.58 43.16 36.49
CA ALA A 53 0.25 43.40 35.32
C ALA A 53 0.89 42.05 35.01
N GLU A 54 0.04 41.10 34.64
CA GLU A 54 0.47 39.95 33.87
C GLU A 54 1.05 40.54 32.59
N THR A 55 2.38 40.66 32.55
CA THR A 55 3.10 40.99 31.33
C THR A 55 2.61 39.99 30.31
N ILE A 56 1.83 40.46 29.33
CA ILE A 56 1.60 39.70 28.10
C ILE A 56 3.00 39.46 27.55
N LYS A 57 3.54 38.27 27.85
CA LYS A 57 4.79 37.78 27.28
C LYS A 57 4.56 37.92 25.77
N PRO A 58 5.32 38.77 25.06
CA PRO A 58 5.06 38.96 23.64
C PRO A 58 5.12 37.57 23.03
N GLU A 59 4.02 37.19 22.36
CA GLU A 59 3.88 35.92 21.67
C GLU A 59 5.16 35.73 20.87
N THR A 60 6.04 34.84 21.35
CA THR A 60 7.40 34.74 20.84
C THR A 60 7.28 34.33 19.39
N ARG A 61 7.55 35.28 18.47
CA ARG A 61 7.43 35.05 17.04
C ARG A 61 8.20 33.78 16.70
N ILE A 62 7.49 32.77 16.19
CA ILE A 62 8.00 31.41 15.95
C ILE A 62 9.16 31.45 14.92
N CYS A 63 9.19 32.51 14.10
CA CYS A 63 10.23 32.81 13.13
C CYS A 63 10.65 34.28 13.17
N ALA A 64 11.86 34.58 12.70
CA ALA A 64 12.30 35.97 12.55
C ALA A 64 11.62 36.67 11.36
N ASP A 65 11.39 35.95 10.26
CA ASP A 65 10.68 36.40 9.05
C ASP A 65 10.20 35.18 8.23
N ALA A 66 9.58 35.43 7.07
CA ALA A 66 9.11 34.38 6.18
C ALA A 66 10.23 33.42 5.71
N LYS A 67 11.44 33.93 5.42
CA LYS A 67 12.56 33.09 4.96
C LYS A 67 13.07 32.18 6.07
N ASP A 68 13.12 32.68 7.31
CA ASP A 68 13.47 31.87 8.48
C ASP A 68 12.44 30.76 8.72
N CYS A 69 11.13 31.08 8.63
CA CYS A 69 10.07 30.07 8.68
C CYS A 69 10.26 29.01 7.60
N TYR A 70 10.44 29.42 6.34
CA TYR A 70 10.64 28.48 5.24
C TYR A 70 11.83 27.55 5.49
N ARG A 71 12.98 28.09 5.90
CA ARG A 71 14.19 27.31 6.18
C ARG A 71 13.96 26.29 7.30
N LYS A 72 13.33 26.70 8.41
CA LYS A 72 12.99 25.79 9.51
C LYS A 72 12.04 24.68 9.05
N GLY A 73 10.99 25.06 8.32
CA GLY A 73 10.03 24.11 7.74
C GLY A 73 10.69 23.11 6.79
N ALA A 74 11.58 23.57 5.91
CA ALA A 74 12.31 22.71 4.98
C ALA A 74 13.21 21.71 5.70
N VAL A 75 13.95 22.12 6.74
CA VAL A 75 14.78 21.21 7.55
C VAL A 75 13.94 20.14 8.23
N LEU A 76 12.79 20.52 8.79
CA LEU A 76 11.87 19.57 9.41
C LEU A 76 11.26 18.61 8.40
N TYR A 77 10.89 19.10 7.22
CA TYR A 77 10.38 18.29 6.12
C TYR A 77 11.42 17.24 5.68
N GLU A 78 12.69 17.62 5.55
CA GLU A 78 13.77 16.70 5.19
C GLU A 78 14.07 15.64 6.28
N ARG A 79 13.64 15.88 7.52
CA ARG A 79 13.69 14.91 8.62
C ARG A 79 12.42 14.06 8.75
N GLY A 80 11.44 14.26 7.87
CA GLY A 80 10.15 13.59 7.97
C GLY A 80 9.22 14.15 9.07
N ASN A 81 9.59 15.25 9.75
CA ASN A 81 8.75 15.93 10.74
C ASN A 81 7.65 16.75 10.04
N TYR A 82 6.79 16.10 9.26
CA TYR A 82 5.86 16.79 8.37
C TYR A 82 4.84 17.68 9.10
N ARG A 83 4.42 17.31 10.33
CA ARG A 83 3.47 18.13 11.11
C ARG A 83 4.08 19.47 11.51
N GLU A 84 5.28 19.44 12.10
CA GLU A 84 5.99 20.68 12.49
C GLU A 84 6.43 21.46 11.25
N ALA A 85 6.87 20.77 10.20
CA ALA A 85 7.21 21.41 8.93
C ALA A 85 6.03 22.21 8.37
N LEU A 86 4.82 21.63 8.43
CA LEU A 86 3.60 22.28 7.94
C LEU A 86 3.32 23.58 8.68
N ASP A 87 3.45 23.61 10.01
CA ASP A 87 3.25 24.81 10.81
C ASP A 87 4.18 25.95 10.34
N PHE A 88 5.48 25.65 10.18
CA PHE A 88 6.47 26.63 9.70
C PHE A 88 6.21 27.09 8.26
N LEU A 89 5.84 26.17 7.36
CA LEU A 89 5.56 26.50 5.95
C LEU A 89 4.32 27.38 5.81
N GLN A 90 3.27 27.14 6.61
CA GLN A 90 2.08 27.97 6.63
C GLN A 90 2.37 29.36 7.20
N GLU A 91 3.18 29.44 8.25
CA GLU A 91 3.57 30.73 8.80
C GLU A 91 4.42 31.53 7.81
N SER A 92 5.37 30.87 7.11
CA SER A 92 6.10 31.47 5.99
C SER A 92 5.16 32.01 4.90
N TYR A 93 4.06 31.33 4.61
CA TYR A 93 3.10 31.72 3.57
C TYR A 93 2.33 32.99 3.96
N LYS A 94 1.93 33.09 5.23
CA LYS A 94 1.23 34.27 5.78
C LYS A 94 2.12 35.50 5.77
N GLU A 95 3.38 35.33 6.15
CA GLU A 95 4.35 36.42 6.35
C GLU A 95 4.93 36.97 5.05
N THR A 96 5.03 36.16 4.00
CA THR A 96 5.58 36.63 2.72
C THR A 96 4.56 37.40 1.90
N THR A 97 4.99 38.48 1.25
CA THR A 97 4.22 39.21 0.23
C THR A 97 4.67 38.87 -1.20
N ASP A 98 5.79 38.15 -1.35
CA ASP A 98 6.35 37.74 -2.64
C ASP A 98 5.49 36.63 -3.28
N ARG A 99 4.99 36.90 -4.49
CA ARG A 99 4.08 35.99 -5.20
C ARG A 99 4.76 34.68 -5.60
N THR A 100 6.02 34.73 -6.02
CA THR A 100 6.79 33.55 -6.43
C THR A 100 7.06 32.67 -5.22
N ALA A 101 7.44 33.26 -4.08
CA ALA A 101 7.60 32.53 -2.82
C ALA A 101 6.28 31.88 -2.36
N ARG A 102 5.14 32.59 -2.48
CA ARG A 102 3.82 32.02 -2.17
C ARG A 102 3.51 30.80 -3.03
N ALA A 103 3.78 30.85 -4.32
CA ALA A 103 3.63 29.71 -5.21
C ALA A 103 4.46 28.49 -4.75
N THR A 104 5.75 28.68 -4.47
CA THR A 104 6.61 27.60 -3.96
C THR A 104 6.10 27.02 -2.64
N LEU A 105 5.60 27.89 -1.74
CA LEU A 105 5.04 27.46 -0.46
C LEU A 105 3.74 26.67 -0.64
N LEU A 106 2.86 27.03 -1.58
CA LEU A 106 1.65 26.24 -1.88
C LEU A 106 2.01 24.81 -2.30
N TYR A 107 3.00 24.64 -3.17
CA TYR A 107 3.49 23.32 -3.58
C TYR A 107 4.03 22.52 -2.39
N ASN A 108 4.88 23.15 -1.57
CA ASN A 108 5.49 22.47 -0.42
C ASN A 108 4.45 22.09 0.64
N ILE A 109 3.47 22.97 0.90
CA ILE A 109 2.35 22.69 1.80
C ILE A 109 1.52 21.53 1.27
N ALA A 110 1.19 21.51 -0.03
CA ALA A 110 0.45 20.43 -0.66
C ALA A 110 1.16 19.08 -0.53
N THR A 111 2.46 19.02 -0.85
CA THR A 111 3.27 17.81 -0.69
C THR A 111 3.35 17.39 0.78
N THR A 112 3.45 18.34 1.71
CA THR A 112 3.48 18.05 3.15
C THR A 112 2.16 17.41 3.61
N TYR A 113 1.01 17.91 3.16
CA TYR A 113 -0.28 17.27 3.43
C TYR A 113 -0.39 15.86 2.84
N ALA A 114 0.15 15.62 1.65
CA ALA A 114 0.17 14.28 1.05
C ALA A 114 0.97 13.29 1.92
N ASN A 115 2.14 13.69 2.41
CA ASN A 115 2.97 12.87 3.31
C ASN A 115 2.31 12.66 4.69
N LEU A 116 1.46 13.60 5.13
CA LEU A 116 0.62 13.46 6.31
C LEU A 116 -0.63 12.58 6.09
N ARG A 117 -0.74 11.94 4.92
CA ARG A 117 -1.89 11.12 4.52
C ARG A 117 -3.21 11.91 4.50
N GLN A 118 -3.15 13.18 4.11
CA GLN A 118 -4.31 14.08 3.95
C GLN A 118 -4.49 14.51 2.48
N PRO A 119 -4.85 13.57 1.57
CA PRO A 119 -4.88 13.83 0.13
C PRO A 119 -5.91 14.88 -0.31
N GLN A 120 -6.98 15.10 0.44
CA GLN A 120 -7.96 16.15 0.14
C GLN A 120 -7.34 17.54 0.25
N LEU A 121 -6.67 17.81 1.37
CA LEU A 121 -5.98 19.08 1.58
C LEU A 121 -4.82 19.23 0.60
N ALA A 122 -4.06 18.16 0.33
CA ALA A 122 -3.03 18.20 -0.71
C ALA A 122 -3.62 18.61 -2.08
N THR A 123 -4.76 18.05 -2.46
CA THR A 123 -5.48 18.37 -3.71
C THR A 123 -5.92 19.83 -3.74
N GLU A 124 -6.45 20.36 -2.64
CA GLU A 124 -6.83 21.76 -2.52
C GLU A 124 -5.63 22.70 -2.72
N TYR A 125 -4.50 22.45 -2.04
CA TYR A 125 -3.31 23.28 -2.16
C TYR A 125 -2.61 23.14 -3.52
N PHE A 126 -2.61 21.96 -4.14
CA PHE A 126 -2.13 21.83 -5.53
C PHE A 126 -3.02 22.56 -6.53
N THR A 127 -4.33 22.59 -6.28
CA THR A 127 -5.28 23.37 -7.10
C THR A 127 -4.99 24.86 -6.98
N LEU A 128 -4.68 25.35 -5.78
CA LEU A 128 -4.22 26.72 -5.56
C LEU A 128 -2.89 27.00 -6.27
N TYR A 129 -1.94 26.07 -6.18
CA TYR A 129 -0.64 26.18 -6.83
C TYR A 129 -0.75 26.37 -8.35
N ILE A 130 -1.54 25.55 -9.04
CA ILE A 130 -1.72 25.68 -10.50
C ILE A 130 -2.59 26.88 -10.90
N ALA A 131 -3.43 27.38 -9.99
CA ALA A 131 -4.17 28.61 -10.22
C ALA A 131 -3.21 29.82 -10.24
N GLU A 132 -2.18 29.81 -9.41
CA GLU A 132 -1.09 30.80 -9.40
C GLU A 132 -0.04 30.55 -10.48
N ASN A 133 0.15 29.29 -10.92
CA ASN A 133 1.13 28.87 -11.93
C ASN A 133 0.49 28.04 -13.05
N PRO A 134 -0.29 28.65 -13.96
CA PRO A 134 -1.04 27.92 -14.97
C PRO A 134 -0.17 27.07 -15.91
N SER A 135 1.10 27.44 -16.12
CA SER A 135 2.06 26.67 -16.92
C SER A 135 2.37 25.29 -16.34
N GLU A 136 2.23 25.11 -15.03
CA GLU A 136 2.49 23.84 -14.34
C GLU A 136 1.28 22.89 -14.34
N ARG A 137 0.15 23.31 -14.93
CA ARG A 137 -1.08 22.49 -14.96
C ARG A 137 -0.84 21.12 -15.58
N GLY A 138 -0.07 21.02 -16.67
CA GLY A 138 0.27 19.74 -17.30
C GLY A 138 1.08 18.81 -16.40
N THR A 139 1.93 19.36 -15.54
CA THR A 139 2.72 18.61 -14.55
C THR A 139 1.87 18.12 -13.38
N ILE A 140 0.92 18.94 -12.92
CA ILE A 140 0.23 18.73 -11.65
C ILE A 140 -1.10 17.97 -11.82
N ILE A 141 -1.77 18.01 -12.97
CA ILE A 141 -2.99 17.21 -13.18
C ILE A 141 -2.77 15.71 -12.87
N PRO A 142 -1.69 15.06 -13.37
CA PRO A 142 -1.41 13.66 -13.01
C PRO A 142 -1.15 13.45 -11.50
N VAL A 143 -0.61 14.46 -10.82
CA VAL A 143 -0.44 14.44 -9.36
C VAL A 143 -1.80 14.46 -8.66
N LEU A 144 -2.74 15.28 -9.11
CA LEU A 144 -4.10 15.33 -8.55
C LEU A 144 -4.86 14.00 -8.75
N GLU A 145 -4.69 13.37 -9.92
CA GLU A 145 -5.27 12.06 -10.21
C GLU A 145 -4.74 10.99 -9.24
N THR A 146 -3.42 10.94 -9.04
CA THR A 146 -2.81 9.98 -8.12
C THR A 146 -3.18 10.25 -6.65
N LEU A 147 -3.33 11.50 -6.23
CA LEU A 147 -3.86 11.84 -4.91
C LEU A 147 -5.33 11.43 -4.73
N THR A 148 -6.14 11.55 -5.77
CA THR A 148 -7.54 11.09 -5.75
C THR A 148 -7.61 9.56 -5.63
N MET A 149 -6.76 8.84 -6.35
CA MET A 149 -6.64 7.40 -6.21
C MET A 149 -6.15 6.99 -4.82
N TYR A 150 -5.20 7.73 -4.27
CA TYR A 150 -4.70 7.52 -2.92
C TYR A 150 -5.80 7.72 -1.86
N ASP A 151 -6.61 8.77 -1.98
CA ASP A 151 -7.78 8.97 -1.12
C ASP A 151 -8.76 7.80 -1.17
N GLN A 152 -9.04 7.29 -2.38
CA GLN A 152 -9.90 6.10 -2.54
C GLN A 152 -9.31 4.88 -1.81
N GLY A 153 -8.00 4.67 -1.89
CA GLY A 153 -7.31 3.62 -1.14
C GLY A 153 -7.43 3.79 0.38
N LEU A 154 -7.26 5.02 0.89
CA LEU A 154 -7.45 5.33 2.32
C LEU A 154 -8.89 5.06 2.79
N LYS A 155 -9.89 5.41 1.97
CA LYS A 155 -11.30 5.11 2.26
C LYS A 155 -11.57 3.61 2.33
N LEU A 156 -11.05 2.83 1.38
CA LEU A 156 -11.16 1.37 1.39
C LEU A 156 -10.49 0.77 2.62
N PHE A 157 -9.31 1.26 2.99
CA PHE A 157 -8.60 0.85 4.19
C PHE A 157 -9.42 1.14 5.46
N ASN A 158 -10.00 2.33 5.59
CA ASN A 158 -10.84 2.71 6.72
C ASN A 158 -12.14 1.89 6.81
N GLN A 159 -12.64 1.41 5.67
CA GLN A 159 -13.76 0.46 5.59
C GLN A 159 -13.35 -0.99 5.92
N LYS A 160 -12.07 -1.22 6.26
CA LYS A 160 -11.46 -2.54 6.48
C LYS A 160 -11.46 -3.44 5.24
N ASN A 161 -11.69 -2.86 4.06
CA ASN A 161 -11.53 -3.57 2.79
C ASN A 161 -10.06 -3.52 2.37
N TYR A 162 -9.22 -4.22 3.14
CA TYR A 162 -7.76 -4.16 3.01
C TYR A 162 -7.28 -4.73 1.67
N THR A 163 -7.96 -5.74 1.12
CA THR A 163 -7.63 -6.30 -0.20
C THR A 163 -7.78 -5.24 -1.31
N ALA A 164 -8.93 -4.57 -1.39
CA ALA A 164 -9.14 -3.51 -2.37
C ALA A 164 -8.24 -2.29 -2.10
N ALA A 165 -7.94 -1.99 -0.82
CA ALA A 165 -7.00 -0.94 -0.46
C ALA A 165 -5.59 -1.24 -1.01
N VAL A 166 -5.10 -2.48 -0.87
CA VAL A 166 -3.81 -2.92 -1.44
C VAL A 166 -3.77 -2.69 -2.94
N GLU A 167 -4.78 -3.15 -3.68
CA GLU A 167 -4.84 -2.96 -5.14
C GLU A 167 -4.77 -1.48 -5.50
N LYS A 168 -5.57 -0.66 -4.81
CA LYS A 168 -5.61 0.77 -5.08
C LYS A 168 -4.30 1.48 -4.76
N PHE A 169 -3.64 1.11 -3.67
CA PHE A 169 -2.36 1.65 -3.28
C PHE A 169 -1.22 1.22 -4.24
N LYS A 170 -1.26 0.00 -4.78
CA LYS A 170 -0.33 -0.44 -5.84
C LYS A 170 -0.53 0.37 -7.11
N ASP A 171 -1.78 0.63 -7.52
CA ASP A 171 -2.04 1.48 -8.68
C ASP A 171 -1.44 2.88 -8.51
N VAL A 172 -1.54 3.46 -7.30
CA VAL A 172 -0.92 4.75 -6.97
C VAL A 172 0.60 4.63 -7.09
N TYR A 173 1.21 3.61 -6.47
CA TYR A 173 2.65 3.38 -6.53
C TYR A 173 3.17 3.28 -7.97
N GLU A 174 2.45 2.63 -8.87
CA GLU A 174 2.85 2.48 -10.27
C GLU A 174 2.72 3.79 -11.07
N ARG A 175 1.70 4.61 -10.76
CA ARG A 175 1.35 5.80 -11.55
C ARG A 175 1.98 7.11 -11.07
N VAL A 176 2.47 7.20 -9.84
CA VAL A 176 3.05 8.45 -9.28
C VAL A 176 4.37 8.81 -9.97
N VAL A 177 4.41 9.90 -10.75
CA VAL A 177 5.64 10.31 -11.45
C VAL A 177 6.41 11.43 -10.73
N LYS A 178 5.71 12.45 -10.22
CA LYS A 178 6.30 13.73 -9.75
C LYS A 178 6.38 13.89 -8.23
N MET A 179 5.91 12.91 -7.46
CA MET A 179 5.87 12.96 -5.99
C MET A 179 6.48 11.71 -5.37
N GLU A 180 7.81 11.63 -5.35
CA GLU A 180 8.52 10.49 -4.79
C GLU A 180 8.13 10.23 -3.32
N SER A 181 7.89 11.28 -2.55
CA SER A 181 7.46 11.14 -1.16
C SER A 181 6.08 10.46 -1.02
N LEU A 182 5.16 10.67 -1.96
CA LEU A 182 3.88 9.96 -2.02
C LEU A 182 4.09 8.49 -2.43
N ARG A 183 4.97 8.22 -3.40
CA ARG A 183 5.37 6.87 -3.82
C ARG A 183 5.94 6.07 -2.64
N ILE A 184 6.74 6.71 -1.78
CA ILE A 184 7.25 6.10 -0.55
C ILE A 184 6.14 5.92 0.48
N THR A 185 5.31 6.95 0.72
CA THR A 185 4.20 6.90 1.70
C THR A 185 3.25 5.73 1.41
N VAL A 186 2.94 5.47 0.14
CA VAL A 186 2.02 4.40 -0.23
C VAL A 186 2.62 2.99 0.00
N LEU A 187 3.95 2.82 0.01
CA LEU A 187 4.57 1.54 0.39
C LEU A 187 4.24 1.15 1.82
N TYR A 188 4.27 2.11 2.75
CA TYR A 188 3.88 1.87 4.14
C TYR A 188 2.40 1.47 4.24
N ASP A 189 1.53 2.09 3.45
CA ASP A 189 0.11 1.79 3.44
C ASP A 189 -0.22 0.42 2.83
N ILE A 190 0.54 -0.01 1.81
CA ILE A 190 0.46 -1.38 1.29
C ILE A 190 0.91 -2.38 2.35
N GLY A 191 2.05 -2.13 3.01
CA GLY A 191 2.56 -2.99 4.08
C GLY A 191 1.57 -3.12 5.23
N THR A 192 0.99 -2.01 5.66
CA THR A 192 -0.03 -1.96 6.72
C THR A 192 -1.30 -2.70 6.31
N SER A 193 -1.73 -2.57 5.06
CA SER A 193 -2.89 -3.31 4.56
C SER A 193 -2.66 -4.81 4.56
N TYR A 194 -1.47 -5.28 4.16
CA TYR A 194 -1.11 -6.70 4.24
C TYR A 194 -0.99 -7.20 5.68
N GLU A 195 -0.49 -6.37 6.60
CA GLU A 195 -0.47 -6.70 8.02
C GLU A 195 -1.88 -6.91 8.56
N GLN A 196 -2.83 -6.03 8.24
CA GLN A 196 -4.23 -6.18 8.66
C GLN A 196 -4.90 -7.42 8.05
N LEU A 197 -4.39 -7.92 6.91
CA LEU A 197 -4.80 -9.19 6.30
C LEU A 197 -4.09 -10.42 6.90
N GLY A 198 -3.19 -10.25 7.87
CA GLY A 198 -2.36 -11.33 8.43
C GLY A 198 -1.28 -11.85 7.49
N ARG A 199 -1.03 -11.16 6.37
CA ARG A 199 -0.02 -11.50 5.36
C ARG A 199 1.33 -10.87 5.72
N TYR A 200 1.89 -11.30 6.85
CA TYR A 200 3.12 -10.71 7.42
C TYR A 200 4.35 -10.89 6.53
N ASP A 201 4.36 -11.91 5.67
CA ASP A 201 5.36 -12.10 4.62
C ASP A 201 5.40 -10.91 3.66
N LEU A 202 4.25 -10.57 3.08
CA LEU A 202 4.12 -9.45 2.15
C LEU A 202 4.25 -8.11 2.88
N ALA A 203 3.71 -7.98 4.09
CA ALA A 203 3.85 -6.77 4.89
C ALA A 203 5.34 -6.42 5.11
N ALA A 204 6.15 -7.40 5.50
CA ALA A 204 7.59 -7.22 5.70
C ALA A 204 8.32 -6.82 4.40
N GLU A 205 7.93 -7.36 3.25
CA GLU A 205 8.51 -6.95 1.96
C GLU A 205 8.25 -5.47 1.68
N TYR A 206 7.00 -5.02 1.79
CA TYR A 206 6.64 -3.62 1.52
C TYR A 206 7.20 -2.65 2.56
N TYR A 207 7.28 -3.04 3.84
CA TYR A 207 7.98 -2.23 4.83
C TYR A 207 9.50 -2.18 4.59
N THR A 208 10.10 -3.24 4.08
CA THR A 208 11.52 -3.19 3.66
C THR A 208 11.73 -2.15 2.55
N LEU A 209 10.83 -2.14 1.55
CA LEU A 209 10.87 -1.13 0.48
C LEU A 209 10.68 0.28 1.04
N TYR A 210 9.68 0.48 1.92
CA TYR A 210 9.43 1.76 2.59
C TYR A 210 10.66 2.27 3.35
N LEU A 211 11.30 1.40 4.14
CA LEU A 211 12.49 1.74 4.91
C LEU A 211 13.70 2.03 4.02
N ARG A 212 13.86 1.30 2.91
CA ARG A 212 14.94 1.50 1.96
C ARG A 212 14.78 2.84 1.24
N ASP A 213 13.59 3.11 0.71
CA ASP A 213 13.35 4.25 -0.17
C ASP A 213 13.09 5.54 0.63
N GLY A 214 12.51 5.43 1.83
CA GLY A 214 12.31 6.57 2.73
C GLY A 214 13.58 7.04 3.46
N GLY A 215 14.58 6.18 3.59
CA GLY A 215 15.89 6.53 4.17
C GLY A 215 15.78 7.18 5.55
N GLN A 216 16.38 8.38 5.70
CA GLN A 216 16.40 9.13 6.96
C GLN A 216 15.07 9.81 7.32
N LYS A 217 14.09 9.87 6.38
CA LYS A 217 12.77 10.48 6.64
C LYS A 217 11.84 9.55 7.43
N VAL A 218 12.21 8.28 7.57
CA VAL A 218 11.42 7.28 8.29
C VAL A 218 11.78 7.29 9.77
N GLN A 219 10.92 7.90 10.59
CA GLN A 219 11.18 8.07 12.02
C GLN A 219 11.04 6.78 12.82
N ASP A 220 10.13 5.89 12.40
CA ASP A 220 9.78 4.65 13.09
C ASP A 220 10.60 3.44 12.60
N ARG A 221 11.76 3.69 11.97
CA ARG A 221 12.62 2.67 11.35
C ARG A 221 12.97 1.53 12.29
N GLU A 222 13.41 1.85 13.50
CA GLU A 222 13.84 0.83 14.47
C GLU A 222 12.65 -0.01 14.96
N SER A 223 11.55 0.64 15.33
CA SER A 223 10.32 -0.04 15.76
C SER A 223 9.74 -0.93 14.67
N LEU A 224 9.71 -0.45 13.43
CA LEU A 224 9.20 -1.22 12.29
C LEU A 224 10.13 -2.37 11.95
N GLY A 225 11.46 -2.16 12.01
CA GLY A 225 12.46 -3.22 11.85
C GLY A 225 12.34 -4.31 12.91
N ALA A 226 12.15 -3.95 14.18
CA ALA A 226 11.94 -4.90 15.27
C ALA A 226 10.65 -5.72 15.06
N LYS A 227 9.56 -5.05 14.65
CA LYS A 227 8.28 -5.71 14.32
C LYS A 227 8.45 -6.76 13.21
N MET A 228 9.17 -6.40 12.14
CA MET A 228 9.45 -7.32 11.04
C MET A 228 10.35 -8.49 11.44
N ALA A 229 11.32 -8.27 12.33
CA ALA A 229 12.17 -9.33 12.87
C ALA A 229 11.37 -10.35 13.70
N VAL A 230 10.34 -9.92 14.43
CA VAL A 230 9.43 -10.83 15.13
C VAL A 230 8.69 -11.73 14.13
N TRP A 231 8.16 -11.17 13.04
CA TRP A 231 7.47 -11.95 12.01
C TRP A 231 8.39 -12.94 11.30
N SER A 232 9.64 -12.56 11.04
CA SER A 232 10.61 -13.47 10.41
C SER A 232 11.03 -14.61 11.32
N ALA A 233 11.10 -14.37 12.64
CA ALA A 233 11.39 -15.40 13.64
C ALA A 233 10.21 -16.37 13.89
N GLN A 234 8.98 -15.90 13.70
CA GLN A 234 7.76 -16.70 13.85
C GLN A 234 7.45 -17.57 12.63
N LYS A 235 8.05 -17.29 11.46
CA LYS A 235 8.02 -18.26 10.36
C LYS A 235 8.66 -19.54 10.88
N PRO A 236 7.96 -20.70 10.89
CA PRO A 236 8.63 -21.96 11.07
C PRO A 236 9.77 -21.94 10.06
N GLN A 237 11.01 -22.07 10.54
CA GLN A 237 12.09 -22.45 9.64
C GLN A 237 11.54 -23.66 8.92
N THR A 238 11.24 -23.53 7.64
CA THR A 238 10.97 -24.70 6.83
C THR A 238 12.29 -25.43 6.87
N ALA A 239 12.41 -26.35 7.82
CA ALA A 239 13.31 -27.47 7.70
C ALA A 239 13.13 -27.90 6.26
N LYS A 240 14.21 -27.76 5.48
CA LYS A 240 14.32 -28.26 4.11
C LYS A 240 13.49 -29.54 4.09
N PRO A 241 12.37 -29.62 3.36
CA PRO A 241 11.57 -30.82 3.38
C PRO A 241 12.52 -31.92 2.94
N SER A 242 12.96 -32.75 3.88
CA SER A 242 13.46 -34.07 3.56
C SER A 242 12.22 -34.77 3.06
N ILE A 243 11.94 -34.61 1.77
CA ILE A 243 11.01 -35.46 1.07
C ILE A 243 11.67 -36.84 1.13
N ASN A 244 11.39 -37.57 2.20
CA ASN A 244 11.44 -39.01 2.12
C ASN A 244 10.25 -39.38 1.26
N MET A 245 10.52 -39.61 -0.02
CA MET A 245 9.50 -39.91 -1.01
C MET A 245 9.01 -41.33 -0.76
N GLN A 246 8.11 -41.49 0.21
CA GLN A 246 7.25 -42.66 0.26
C GLN A 246 6.05 -42.37 -0.64
N ALA A 247 6.02 -43.14 -1.74
CA ALA A 247 4.99 -43.09 -2.76
C ALA A 247 3.59 -43.22 -2.11
N PRO A 248 2.61 -42.40 -2.51
CA PRO A 248 1.23 -42.57 -2.06
C PRO A 248 0.70 -43.94 -2.48
N THR A 249 0.23 -44.73 -1.51
CA THR A 249 -0.48 -45.99 -1.79
C THR A 249 -1.84 -45.68 -2.41
N ALA A 250 -2.19 -46.47 -3.43
CA ALA A 250 -3.24 -46.26 -4.43
C ALA A 250 -4.70 -46.20 -3.91
N ASP A 251 -4.92 -46.14 -2.61
CA ASP A 251 -6.26 -46.33 -2.02
C ASP A 251 -7.03 -45.03 -1.81
N THR A 252 -6.38 -43.86 -1.89
CA THR A 252 -7.01 -42.56 -1.60
C THR A 252 -7.55 -41.84 -2.85
N GLU A 253 -7.49 -42.46 -4.02
CA GLU A 253 -7.80 -41.81 -5.30
C GLU A 253 -9.31 -41.81 -5.61
N LYS A 254 -10.08 -42.79 -5.13
CA LYS A 254 -11.45 -43.03 -5.64
C LYS A 254 -12.53 -42.00 -5.26
N SER A 255 -12.30 -41.12 -4.28
CA SER A 255 -13.35 -40.22 -3.79
C SER A 255 -13.43 -38.86 -4.50
N PHE A 256 -12.39 -38.44 -5.23
CA PHE A 256 -12.34 -37.09 -5.81
C PHE A 256 -12.81 -37.04 -7.28
N PHE A 257 -12.71 -38.17 -8.00
CA PHE A 257 -12.97 -38.26 -9.46
C PHE A 257 -14.45 -38.41 -9.85
N GLN A 258 -15.38 -38.44 -8.89
CA GLN A 258 -16.81 -38.64 -9.21
C GLN A 258 -17.58 -37.35 -9.54
N GLN A 259 -16.98 -36.15 -9.39
CA GLN A 259 -17.75 -34.89 -9.48
C GLN A 259 -17.28 -33.87 -10.52
N HIS A 260 -16.19 -34.11 -11.26
CA HIS A 260 -15.62 -33.12 -12.18
C HIS A 260 -15.25 -33.74 -13.55
N THR A 261 -15.69 -33.13 -14.65
CA THR A 261 -15.33 -33.53 -16.02
C THR A 261 -13.82 -33.41 -16.25
N TRP A 262 -13.24 -34.34 -17.00
CA TRP A 262 -11.78 -34.47 -17.23
C TRP A 262 -11.11 -33.19 -17.78
N SER A 263 -11.86 -32.31 -18.44
CA SER A 263 -11.40 -31.01 -18.92
C SER A 263 -11.17 -29.99 -17.79
N THR A 264 -11.95 -30.04 -16.70
CA THR A 264 -11.82 -29.11 -15.56
C THR A 264 -10.64 -29.45 -14.65
N VAL A 265 -10.37 -30.75 -14.46
CA VAL A 265 -9.23 -31.22 -13.66
C VAL A 265 -7.90 -30.87 -14.33
N SER A 266 -7.79 -31.08 -15.65
CA SER A 266 -6.58 -30.76 -16.43
C SER A 266 -6.29 -29.26 -16.51
N ALA A 267 -7.32 -28.41 -16.64
CA ALA A 267 -7.18 -26.97 -16.62
C ALA A 267 -6.67 -26.43 -15.26
N SER A 268 -7.12 -27.01 -14.15
CA SER A 268 -6.73 -26.58 -12.79
C SER A 268 -5.24 -26.85 -12.48
N VAL A 269 -4.75 -28.03 -12.88
CA VAL A 269 -3.34 -28.43 -12.71
C VAL A 269 -2.42 -27.57 -13.59
N GLY A 270 -2.87 -27.22 -14.81
CA GLY A 270 -2.17 -26.29 -15.68
C GLY A 270 -2.05 -24.88 -15.09
N ALA A 271 -3.15 -24.34 -14.54
CA ALA A 271 -3.17 -23.01 -13.94
C ALA A 271 -2.26 -22.91 -12.70
N ALA A 272 -2.31 -23.91 -11.81
CA ALA A 272 -1.44 -23.97 -10.64
C ALA A 272 0.05 -24.05 -11.01
N SER A 273 0.38 -24.81 -12.07
CA SER A 273 1.75 -24.95 -12.57
C SER A 273 2.29 -23.67 -13.19
N LEU A 274 1.45 -22.91 -13.92
CA LEU A 274 1.82 -21.62 -14.49
C LEU A 274 2.11 -20.58 -13.40
N ILE A 275 1.25 -20.49 -12.38
CA ILE A 275 1.43 -19.55 -11.26
C ILE A 275 2.72 -19.91 -10.49
N GLY A 276 2.95 -21.20 -10.22
CA GLY A 276 4.18 -21.69 -9.61
C GLY A 276 5.43 -21.37 -10.45
N GLY A 277 5.35 -21.56 -11.77
CA GLY A 277 6.44 -21.27 -12.71
C GLY A 277 6.78 -19.78 -12.80
N MET A 278 5.78 -18.90 -12.81
CA MET A 278 5.99 -17.44 -12.83
C MET A 278 6.65 -16.93 -11.54
N VAL A 279 6.19 -17.42 -10.39
CA VAL A 279 6.74 -17.05 -9.08
C VAL A 279 8.18 -17.54 -8.95
N ALA A 280 8.46 -18.80 -9.32
CA ALA A 280 9.81 -19.35 -9.33
C ALA A 280 10.74 -18.62 -10.32
N GLY A 281 10.23 -18.29 -11.52
CA GLY A 281 10.98 -17.58 -12.56
C GLY A 281 11.31 -16.13 -12.19
N TYR A 282 10.37 -15.40 -11.58
CA TYR A 282 10.60 -14.03 -11.09
C TYR A 282 11.67 -14.01 -9.99
N MET A 283 11.58 -14.92 -9.03
CA MET A 283 12.59 -15.05 -7.97
C MET A 283 13.96 -15.44 -8.53
N ALA A 284 14.03 -16.37 -9.50
CA ALA A 284 15.28 -16.75 -10.15
C ALA A 284 15.94 -15.57 -10.88
N ARG A 285 15.16 -14.69 -11.52
CA ARG A 285 15.67 -13.53 -12.27
C ARG A 285 16.25 -12.44 -11.36
N SER A 286 15.64 -12.21 -10.19
CA SER A 286 16.17 -11.26 -9.20
C SER A 286 17.56 -11.67 -8.70
N LYS A 287 17.74 -12.96 -8.37
CA LYS A 287 19.02 -13.53 -7.94
C LYS A 287 20.05 -13.58 -9.06
N PHE A 288 19.65 -13.88 -10.29
CA PHE A 288 20.56 -13.86 -11.44
C PHE A 288 21.17 -12.46 -11.65
N ASN A 289 20.37 -11.41 -11.50
CA ASN A 289 20.86 -10.03 -11.58
C ASN A 289 21.78 -9.68 -10.40
N GLU A 290 21.50 -10.21 -9.22
CA GLU A 290 22.33 -10.06 -8.02
C GLU A 290 23.71 -10.74 -8.18
N LEU A 291 23.76 -11.99 -8.67
CA LEU A 291 25.01 -12.71 -8.96
C LEU A 291 25.82 -12.03 -10.07
N LYS A 292 25.15 -11.56 -11.13
CA LYS A 292 25.79 -10.83 -12.24
C LYS A 292 26.46 -9.54 -11.77
N ASN A 293 25.87 -8.84 -10.82
CA ASN A 293 26.39 -7.58 -10.31
C ASN A 293 27.41 -7.76 -9.17
N SER A 294 27.42 -8.91 -8.50
CA SER A 294 28.22 -9.12 -7.29
C SER A 294 29.48 -9.95 -7.51
N CYS A 295 29.49 -10.92 -8.41
CA CYS A 295 30.61 -11.86 -8.54
C CYS A 295 31.01 -12.26 -9.97
N ALA A 296 30.34 -11.75 -11.01
CA ALA A 296 30.74 -12.04 -12.38
C ALA A 296 32.10 -11.36 -12.71
N PRO A 297 33.05 -12.04 -13.38
CA PRO A 297 32.90 -13.33 -14.08
C PRO A 297 33.35 -14.60 -13.31
N GLY A 298 33.69 -14.52 -12.02
CA GLY A 298 34.26 -15.62 -11.24
C GLY A 298 33.52 -15.92 -9.95
N CYS A 299 32.27 -16.41 -10.05
CA CYS A 299 31.48 -16.78 -8.88
C CYS A 299 31.81 -18.20 -8.37
N PRO A 300 31.80 -18.43 -7.05
CA PRO A 300 31.97 -19.77 -6.46
C PRO A 300 30.83 -20.74 -6.83
N GLU A 301 31.17 -22.02 -6.96
CA GLU A 301 30.34 -23.09 -7.55
C GLU A 301 29.02 -23.35 -6.79
N ASN A 302 29.01 -23.12 -5.47
CA ASN A 302 27.85 -23.32 -4.59
C ASN A 302 26.66 -22.36 -4.85
N ASP A 303 26.95 -21.14 -5.32
CA ASP A 303 25.94 -20.14 -5.65
C ASP A 303 25.33 -20.38 -7.04
N ILE A 304 26.07 -21.03 -7.93
CA ILE A 304 25.63 -21.38 -9.29
C ILE A 304 24.61 -22.53 -9.24
N ASP A 305 24.83 -23.56 -8.41
CA ASP A 305 23.91 -24.69 -8.24
C ASP A 305 22.54 -24.29 -7.65
N THR A 306 22.55 -23.25 -6.81
CA THR A 306 21.33 -22.70 -6.20
C THR A 306 20.46 -21.98 -7.24
N VAL A 307 21.07 -21.41 -8.28
CA VAL A 307 20.35 -20.76 -9.40
C VAL A 307 19.95 -21.78 -10.47
N ALA A 308 20.81 -22.75 -10.76
CA ALA A 308 20.55 -23.82 -11.73
C ALA A 308 19.40 -24.75 -11.31
N SER A 309 19.30 -25.10 -10.01
CA SER A 309 18.18 -25.92 -9.51
C SER A 309 16.83 -25.18 -9.59
N ARG A 310 16.82 -23.86 -9.40
CA ARG A 310 15.61 -23.02 -9.45
C ARG A 310 15.14 -22.76 -10.88
N SER A 311 16.06 -22.62 -11.83
CA SER A 311 15.71 -22.52 -13.25
C SER A 311 15.21 -23.86 -13.81
N PHE A 312 15.70 -25.00 -13.31
CA PHE A 312 15.20 -26.33 -13.67
C PHE A 312 13.76 -26.56 -13.20
N ILE A 313 13.41 -26.14 -11.97
CA ILE A 313 12.03 -26.23 -11.43
C ILE A 313 11.08 -25.33 -12.24
N ALA A 314 11.47 -24.10 -12.55
CA ALA A 314 10.64 -23.20 -13.36
C ALA A 314 10.40 -23.76 -14.77
N ASN A 315 11.45 -24.25 -15.44
CA ASN A 315 11.32 -24.87 -16.76
C ASN A 315 10.46 -26.15 -16.72
N GLY A 316 10.62 -26.99 -15.69
CA GLY A 316 9.79 -28.17 -15.48
C GLY A 316 8.30 -27.82 -15.31
N LEU A 317 7.99 -26.78 -14.54
CA LEU A 317 6.61 -26.31 -14.35
C LEU A 317 5.99 -25.73 -15.63
N PHE A 318 6.77 -25.02 -16.45
CA PHE A 318 6.29 -24.52 -17.76
C PHE A 318 6.04 -25.66 -18.77
N VAL A 319 6.89 -26.69 -18.79
CA VAL A 319 6.66 -27.88 -19.63
C VAL A 319 5.40 -28.63 -19.20
N LEU A 320 5.22 -28.84 -17.90
CA LEU A 320 4.01 -29.49 -17.35
C LEU A 320 2.74 -28.68 -17.65
N ALA A 321 2.80 -27.35 -17.53
CA ALA A 321 1.69 -26.47 -17.91
C ALA A 321 1.34 -26.56 -19.40
N GLY A 322 2.36 -26.61 -20.29
CA GLY A 322 2.14 -26.75 -21.73
C GLY A 322 1.46 -28.08 -22.11
N ILE A 323 1.88 -29.18 -21.49
CA ILE A 323 1.28 -30.52 -21.70
C ILE A 323 -0.17 -30.55 -21.19
N ALA A 324 -0.43 -29.98 -20.01
CA ALA A 324 -1.78 -29.88 -19.44
C ALA A 324 -2.72 -29.02 -20.30
N ALA A 325 -2.22 -27.90 -20.85
CA ALA A 325 -3.01 -27.04 -21.73
C ALA A 325 -3.33 -27.73 -23.08
N GLY A 326 -2.37 -28.43 -23.68
CA GLY A 326 -2.58 -29.15 -24.93
C GLY A 326 -3.59 -30.30 -24.81
N THR A 327 -3.53 -31.05 -23.70
CA THR A 327 -4.49 -32.12 -23.41
C THR A 327 -5.89 -31.59 -23.13
N ALA A 328 -6.02 -30.48 -22.38
CA ALA A 328 -7.30 -29.82 -22.15
C ALA A 328 -7.94 -29.29 -23.44
N ALA A 329 -7.15 -28.67 -24.33
CA ALA A 329 -7.63 -28.17 -25.62
C ALA A 329 -8.07 -29.30 -26.56
N GLY A 330 -7.33 -30.41 -26.59
CA GLY A 330 -7.68 -31.59 -27.38
C GLY A 330 -8.99 -32.24 -26.91
N LEU A 331 -9.16 -32.39 -25.59
CA LEU A 331 -10.39 -32.93 -25.00
C LEU A 331 -11.60 -32.02 -25.26
N TYR A 332 -11.43 -30.71 -25.11
CA TYR A 332 -12.50 -29.73 -25.41
C TYR A 332 -12.94 -29.77 -26.88
N TRP A 333 -11.97 -29.87 -27.80
CA TRP A 333 -12.27 -29.95 -29.23
C TRP A 333 -12.99 -31.26 -29.60
N TRP A 334 -12.57 -32.39 -29.03
CA TRP A 334 -13.21 -33.70 -29.21
C TRP A 334 -14.66 -33.73 -28.67
N GLU A 335 -14.89 -33.12 -27.51
CA GLU A 335 -16.22 -33.06 -26.91
C GLU A 335 -17.16 -32.17 -27.74
N SER A 336 -16.63 -31.08 -28.34
CA SER A 336 -17.39 -30.20 -29.24
C SER A 336 -17.78 -30.84 -30.57
N SER A 337 -16.94 -31.74 -31.13
CA SER A 337 -17.24 -32.42 -32.39
C SER A 337 -18.21 -33.59 -32.22
N SER A 338 -18.23 -34.19 -31.02
CA SER A 338 -19.16 -35.28 -30.67
C SER A 338 -20.60 -34.77 -30.48
N ALA A 339 -20.78 -33.53 -30.02
CA ALA A 339 -22.10 -32.92 -29.80
C ALA A 339 -22.90 -32.63 -31.09
N THR A 340 -22.25 -32.62 -32.26
CA THR A 340 -22.93 -32.38 -33.55
C THR A 340 -23.53 -33.65 -34.20
N GLN A 341 -23.27 -34.86 -33.68
CA GLN A 341 -23.75 -36.11 -34.29
C GLN A 341 -25.10 -36.64 -33.75
N GLU A 342 -25.63 -36.11 -32.63
CA GLU A 342 -26.92 -36.58 -32.07
C GLU A 342 -28.18 -35.89 -32.64
N ALA A 343 -28.06 -35.01 -33.64
CA ALA A 343 -29.22 -34.38 -34.29
C ALA A 343 -29.85 -35.21 -35.43
N GLY A 344 -29.45 -36.47 -35.63
CA GLY A 344 -30.00 -37.28 -36.72
C GLY A 344 -29.84 -38.79 -36.54
N SER A 345 -30.65 -39.40 -35.68
CA SER A 345 -30.88 -40.85 -35.76
C SER A 345 -32.22 -41.24 -35.12
N ASN A 346 -33.23 -41.49 -35.94
CA ASN A 346 -34.51 -42.05 -35.52
C ASN A 346 -34.36 -43.55 -35.22
N THR A 347 -34.50 -43.96 -33.96
CA THR A 347 -34.51 -45.37 -33.56
C THR A 347 -35.93 -45.95 -33.55
N ILE A 348 -36.18 -46.92 -34.45
CA ILE A 348 -37.36 -47.78 -34.47
C ILE A 348 -37.25 -48.81 -33.34
N HIS A 349 -38.28 -48.91 -32.49
CA HIS A 349 -38.39 -49.92 -31.44
C HIS A 349 -38.98 -51.23 -31.97
N VAL A 350 -38.30 -52.35 -31.74
CA VAL A 350 -38.88 -53.71 -31.85
C VAL A 350 -38.64 -54.43 -30.52
N THR A 351 -39.72 -54.91 -29.90
CA THR A 351 -39.71 -55.69 -28.66
C THR A 351 -40.12 -57.14 -28.93
N PRO A 352 -39.37 -58.14 -28.44
CA PRO A 352 -39.90 -59.48 -28.27
C PRO A 352 -39.66 -60.04 -26.86
N ALA A 353 -40.70 -60.67 -26.31
CA ALA A 353 -40.73 -61.79 -25.33
C ALA A 353 -42.03 -61.65 -24.50
N GLY A 354 -42.79 -62.68 -24.18
CA GLY A 354 -42.60 -64.12 -24.28
C GLY A 354 -43.74 -64.76 -23.49
N VAL A 355 -44.25 -65.88 -24.00
CA VAL A 355 -45.38 -66.66 -23.50
C VAL A 355 -45.02 -67.41 -22.21
N GLY A 356 -45.94 -67.45 -21.25
CA GLY A 356 -45.91 -68.33 -20.07
C GLY A 356 -47.32 -68.52 -19.50
N VAL A 357 -47.84 -69.75 -19.62
CA VAL A 357 -49.20 -70.21 -19.29
C VAL A 357 -49.28 -70.65 -17.82
N GLN A 358 -50.45 -70.47 -17.19
CA GLN A 358 -50.77 -70.93 -15.83
C GLN A 358 -51.30 -72.37 -15.79
N PHE A 359 -50.94 -73.04 -14.68
CA PHE A 359 -51.34 -74.33 -14.09
C PHE A 359 -50.78 -75.62 -14.69
#